data_AF-W9W2J3-F1
#
_entry.id   AF-W9W2J3-F1
#
_cell.length_a   1.000
_cell.length_b   1.000
_cell.length_c   1.000
_cell.angle_alpha   90.00
_cell.angle_beta   90.00
_cell.angle_gamma   90.00
#
_symmetry.space_group_name_H-M   'P 1'
#
loop_
_entity.id
_entity.type
_entity.pdbx_description
1 polymer ?
#
loop_
_entity_poly.entity_id
_entity_poly.type
_entity_poly.pdbx_seq_one_letter_code
_entity_poly.pdbx_strand_id
1 'polypeptide(L)'
;MHASTRLSTRHLIPLAGAILCGSLAGCQLLPSKADAAKAAPDLDPDCIERCELARVQCEQRQELREQECQAHIESLTPATEDCERNSYGRCLDPVPCLGAEMHICKVQHDQCVRTCAPEEAEKPALKVIDKVGDPESPTTERIEPTWHEQPKTD
;
A
#
# COMPACT_ATOMS: atom_id res chain seq x y z
N MET A 1 -46.91 26.40 -19.79
CA MET A 1 -47.72 26.96 -18.68
C MET A 1 -47.47 26.12 -17.43
N HIS A 2 -47.35 26.78 -16.26
CA HIS A 2 -47.04 26.28 -14.92
C HIS A 2 -45.58 25.91 -14.64
N ALA A 3 -44.95 26.23 -13.51
CA ALA A 3 -44.96 27.37 -12.59
C ALA A 3 -43.70 27.15 -11.72
N SER A 4 -42.88 28.17 -11.52
CA SER A 4 -41.81 28.13 -10.53
C SER A 4 -42.37 28.28 -9.12
N THR A 5 -41.92 27.46 -8.17
CA THR A 5 -42.03 27.75 -6.74
C THR A 5 -40.64 27.68 -6.11
N ARG A 6 -40.24 28.79 -5.49
CA ARG A 6 -39.02 28.96 -4.71
C ARG A 6 -39.30 28.74 -3.23
N LEU A 7 -38.20 28.46 -2.51
CA LEU A 7 -37.91 28.76 -1.10
C LEU A 7 -38.65 27.98 0.00
N SER A 8 -37.87 27.27 0.81
CA SER A 8 -37.98 27.45 2.27
C SER A 8 -36.60 27.40 2.91
N THR A 9 -36.23 28.55 3.47
CA THR A 9 -35.04 28.81 4.27
C THR A 9 -35.42 28.59 5.74
N ARG A 10 -34.43 28.16 6.53
CA ARG A 10 -34.35 28.21 8.01
C ARG A 10 -34.78 26.96 8.76
N HIS A 11 -33.80 26.13 9.12
CA HIS A 11 -33.48 25.93 10.53
C HIS A 11 -31.97 25.74 10.72
N LEU A 12 -31.31 26.86 11.06
CA LEU A 12 -30.06 26.91 11.81
C LEU A 12 -30.41 26.62 13.27
N ILE A 13 -30.00 25.48 13.83
CA ILE A 13 -29.58 25.38 15.25
C ILE A 13 -28.39 24.40 15.32
N PRO A 14 -27.19 24.89 15.64
CA PRO A 14 -25.97 24.10 15.81
C PRO A 14 -25.85 23.61 17.26
N LEU A 15 -25.57 22.31 17.47
CA LEU A 15 -25.06 21.81 18.74
C LEU A 15 -23.53 21.85 18.70
N ALA A 16 -22.99 23.02 19.02
CA ALA A 16 -21.64 23.15 19.56
C ALA A 16 -21.69 22.73 21.04
N GLY A 17 -20.82 21.82 21.47
CA GLY A 17 -20.85 21.36 22.86
C GLY A 17 -19.80 20.31 23.23
N ALA A 18 -18.53 20.70 23.14
CA ALA A 18 -17.46 20.26 24.05
C ALA A 18 -17.10 18.76 24.13
N ILE A 19 -16.22 18.31 23.23
CA ILE A 19 -15.09 17.45 23.63
C ILE A 19 -13.84 17.94 22.88
N LEU A 20 -13.30 19.06 23.33
CA LEU A 20 -11.93 19.49 23.09
C LEU A 20 -11.27 19.59 24.48
N CYS A 21 -9.98 19.22 24.55
CA CYS A 21 -9.05 19.28 25.69
C CYS A 21 -8.91 17.99 26.49
N GLY A 22 -7.88 17.19 26.16
CA GLY A 22 -7.51 16.09 27.05
C GLY A 22 -6.36 15.16 26.65
N SER A 23 -5.40 15.52 25.80
CA SER A 23 -4.12 14.78 25.70
C SER A 23 -3.02 15.54 24.94
N LEU A 24 -2.86 16.84 25.24
CA LEU A 24 -1.61 17.57 25.02
C LEU A 24 -0.82 17.53 26.34
N ALA A 25 -0.22 16.39 26.67
CA ALA A 25 0.77 16.29 27.75
C ALA A 25 1.70 15.09 27.53
N GLY A 26 2.98 15.38 27.28
CA GLY A 26 4.11 14.43 27.22
C GLY A 26 4.35 13.88 25.81
N CYS A 27 5.49 14.11 25.15
CA CYS A 27 6.85 13.99 25.66
C CYS A 27 7.73 15.20 25.29
N GLN A 28 8.01 16.05 26.28
CA GLN A 28 9.29 16.77 26.33
C GLN A 28 10.31 15.80 26.92
N LEU A 29 11.20 15.26 26.08
CA LEU A 29 12.54 14.86 26.50
C LEU A 29 13.39 14.69 25.23
N LEU A 30 14.16 15.73 24.88
CA LEU A 30 15.38 15.55 24.12
C LEU A 30 16.46 15.05 25.08
N PRO A 31 16.94 13.81 24.99
CA PRO A 31 18.32 13.53 25.33
C PRO A 31 19.17 13.89 24.10
N SER A 32 19.87 15.02 24.15
CA SER A 32 21.09 15.21 23.35
C SER A 32 22.08 14.13 23.79
N LYS A 33 22.04 12.98 23.11
CA LYS A 33 23.07 11.95 23.22
C LYS A 33 24.12 12.23 22.16
N ALA A 34 25.26 12.64 22.68
CA ALA A 34 26.61 12.60 22.14
C ALA A 34 26.76 11.96 20.75
N ASP A 35 27.52 12.66 19.91
CA ASP A 35 28.32 12.10 18.81
C ASP A 35 29.28 11.01 19.35
N ALA A 36 28.74 9.88 19.77
CA ALA A 36 29.47 8.64 19.70
C ALA A 36 29.53 8.33 18.21
N ALA A 37 30.73 8.32 17.63
CA ALA A 37 30.98 7.82 16.29
C ALA A 37 30.23 6.49 16.15
N LYS A 38 29.08 6.54 15.47
CA LYS A 38 28.19 5.40 15.31
C LYS A 38 28.98 4.44 14.46
N ALA A 39 29.50 3.37 15.07
CA ALA A 39 29.99 2.23 14.33
C ALA A 39 28.92 1.92 13.28
N ALA A 40 29.32 1.78 12.02
CA ALA A 40 28.38 1.47 10.95
C ALA A 40 27.52 0.28 11.44
N PRO A 41 26.18 0.40 11.39
CA PRO A 41 25.33 -0.70 11.83
C PRO A 41 25.76 -1.94 11.07
N ASP A 42 26.10 -3.00 11.80
CA ASP A 42 26.47 -4.28 11.21
C ASP A 42 25.19 -4.88 10.64
N LEU A 43 24.93 -4.62 9.35
CA LEU A 43 23.70 -5.01 8.66
C LEU A 43 23.66 -6.54 8.55
N ASP A 44 22.50 -7.14 8.85
CA ASP A 44 22.32 -8.59 8.65
C ASP A 44 22.42 -8.94 7.15
N PRO A 45 23.46 -9.69 6.72
CA PRO A 45 23.66 -10.01 5.30
C PRO A 45 22.50 -10.82 4.71
N ASP A 46 21.87 -11.69 5.51
CA ASP A 46 20.72 -12.48 5.05
C ASP A 46 19.48 -11.60 4.85
N CYS A 47 19.34 -10.52 5.64
CA CYS A 47 18.31 -9.53 5.43
C CYS A 47 18.53 -8.73 4.13
N ILE A 48 19.77 -8.31 3.87
CA ILE A 48 20.11 -7.57 2.64
C ILE A 48 19.86 -8.43 1.40
N GLU A 49 20.24 -9.71 1.41
CA GLU A 49 20.00 -10.61 0.28
C GLU A 49 18.50 -10.75 -0.04
N ARG A 50 17.65 -10.81 0.99
CA ARG A 50 16.19 -10.84 0.83
C ARG A 50 15.65 -9.55 0.21
N CYS A 51 16.17 -8.38 0.63
CA CYS A 51 15.81 -7.10 0.02
C CYS A 51 16.23 -7.02 -1.46
N GLU A 52 17.42 -7.51 -1.79
CA GLU A 52 17.93 -7.57 -3.16
C GLU A 52 17.08 -8.49 -4.04
N LEU A 53 16.72 -9.69 -3.54
CA LEU A 53 15.80 -10.58 -4.24
C LEU A 53 14.45 -9.91 -4.52
N ALA A 54 13.89 -9.21 -3.53
CA ALA A 54 12.64 -8.48 -3.68
C ALA A 54 12.75 -7.33 -4.72
N ARG A 55 13.90 -6.65 -4.79
CA ARG A 55 14.19 -5.64 -5.82
C ARG A 55 14.15 -6.26 -7.22
N VAL A 56 14.91 -7.34 -7.42
CA VAL A 56 14.99 -8.02 -8.73
C VAL A 56 13.61 -8.51 -9.18
N GLN A 57 12.82 -9.08 -8.27
CA GLN A 57 11.45 -9.50 -8.60
C GLN A 57 10.53 -8.31 -8.93
N CYS A 58 10.73 -7.16 -8.30
CA CYS A 58 10.01 -5.94 -8.64
C CYS A 58 10.37 -5.48 -10.06
N GLU A 59 11.66 -5.41 -10.38
CA GLU A 59 12.16 -4.98 -11.69
C GLU A 59 11.62 -5.88 -12.79
N GLN A 60 11.71 -7.21 -12.63
CA GLN A 60 11.15 -8.17 -13.59
C GLN A 60 9.64 -7.98 -13.83
N ARG A 61 8.86 -7.68 -12.79
CA ARG A 61 7.43 -7.40 -12.95
C ARG A 61 7.17 -6.11 -13.71
N GLN A 62 7.98 -5.07 -13.47
CA GLN A 62 7.83 -3.80 -14.20
C GLN A 62 8.20 -3.96 -15.67
N GLU A 63 9.26 -4.71 -15.96
CA GLU A 63 9.65 -5.05 -17.33
C GLU A 63 8.58 -5.86 -18.05
N LEU A 64 8.00 -6.87 -17.39
CA LEU A 64 6.95 -7.69 -17.98
C LEU A 64 5.71 -6.85 -18.32
N ARG A 65 5.28 -5.95 -17.43
CA ARG A 65 4.13 -5.06 -17.69
C ARG A 65 4.38 -4.15 -18.89
N GLU A 66 5.60 -3.62 -19.02
CA GLU A 66 5.97 -2.78 -20.15
C GLU A 66 5.97 -3.60 -21.45
N GLN A 67 6.51 -4.81 -21.43
CA GLN A 67 6.48 -5.71 -22.60
C GLN A 67 5.06 -6.07 -23.02
N GLU A 68 4.18 -6.41 -22.06
CA GLU A 68 2.78 -6.71 -22.31
C GLU A 68 2.04 -5.49 -22.89
N CYS A 69 2.32 -4.28 -22.38
CA CYS A 69 1.77 -3.05 -22.91
C CYS A 69 2.23 -2.80 -24.36
N GLN A 70 3.53 -2.94 -24.64
CA GLN A 70 4.08 -2.75 -25.98
C GLN A 70 3.49 -3.75 -26.97
N ALA A 71 3.44 -5.03 -26.60
CA ALA A 71 2.82 -6.07 -27.42
C ALA A 71 1.34 -5.78 -27.68
N HIS A 72 0.62 -5.23 -26.70
CA HIS A 72 -0.77 -4.82 -26.88
C HIS A 72 -0.90 -3.66 -27.87
N ILE A 73 -0.08 -2.61 -27.77
CA ILE A 73 -0.08 -1.49 -28.72
C ILE A 73 0.22 -1.99 -30.13
N GLU A 74 1.25 -2.82 -30.30
CA GLU A 74 1.62 -3.42 -31.59
C GLU A 74 0.47 -4.22 -32.20
N SER A 75 -0.31 -4.92 -31.38
CA SER A 75 -1.49 -5.66 -31.85
C SER A 75 -2.63 -4.76 -32.36
N LEU A 76 -2.69 -3.50 -31.91
CA LEU A 76 -3.70 -2.52 -32.30
C LEU A 76 -3.28 -1.66 -33.50
N THR A 77 -1.98 -1.54 -33.77
CA THR A 77 -1.43 -0.81 -34.92
C THR A 77 -2.13 -1.12 -36.25
N PRO A 78 -2.29 -2.39 -36.69
CA PRO A 78 -2.95 -2.67 -37.97
C PRO A 78 -4.40 -2.21 -38.03
N ALA A 79 -5.15 -2.34 -36.92
CA ALA A 79 -6.53 -1.87 -36.85
C ALA A 79 -6.61 -0.33 -36.90
N THR A 80 -5.62 0.35 -36.33
CA THR A 80 -5.50 1.81 -36.36
C THR A 80 -5.19 2.29 -37.79
N GLU A 81 -4.21 1.68 -38.45
CA GLU A 81 -3.85 1.98 -39.85
C GLU A 81 -5.01 1.72 -40.83
N ASP A 82 -5.75 0.62 -40.63
CA ASP A 82 -6.92 0.30 -41.45
C ASP A 82 -8.07 1.30 -41.21
N CYS A 83 -8.24 1.77 -39.98
CA CYS A 83 -9.19 2.83 -39.67
C CYS A 83 -8.79 4.13 -40.39
N GLU A 84 -7.54 4.56 -40.26
CA GLU A 84 -7.05 5.80 -40.90
C GLU A 84 -7.20 5.79 -42.42
N ARG A 85 -7.05 4.60 -43.04
CA ARG A 85 -7.16 4.42 -44.48
C ARG A 85 -8.60 4.45 -44.99
N ASN A 86 -9.54 3.91 -44.22
CA ASN A 86 -10.90 3.60 -44.70
C ASN A 86 -11.99 4.50 -44.11
N SER A 87 -11.70 5.25 -43.04
CA SER A 87 -12.66 6.10 -42.33
C SER A 87 -12.42 7.58 -42.59
N TYR A 88 -13.49 8.34 -42.85
CA TYR A 88 -13.49 9.82 -42.86
C TYR A 88 -13.65 10.43 -41.44
N GLY A 89 -13.65 9.60 -40.39
CA GLY A 89 -13.83 9.98 -38.99
C GLY A 89 -12.58 9.84 -38.13
N ARG A 90 -12.70 10.14 -36.82
CA ARG A 90 -11.58 10.03 -35.87
C ARG A 90 -11.36 8.57 -35.46
N CYS A 91 -10.16 8.06 -35.74
CA CYS A 91 -9.68 6.79 -35.20
C CYS A 91 -9.26 6.97 -33.73
N LEU A 92 -9.36 5.89 -32.96
CA LEU A 92 -8.87 5.87 -31.58
C LEU A 92 -7.39 5.53 -31.61
N ASP A 93 -6.56 6.45 -31.12
CA ASP A 93 -5.14 6.19 -30.94
C ASP A 93 -4.93 5.31 -29.69
N PRO A 94 -4.10 4.27 -29.77
CA PRO A 94 -3.70 3.50 -28.59
C PRO A 94 -2.97 4.40 -27.59
N VAL A 95 -3.27 4.21 -26.31
CA VAL A 95 -2.61 4.94 -25.22
C VAL A 95 -1.15 4.48 -25.13
N PRO A 96 -0.16 5.39 -25.09
CA PRO A 96 1.24 5.01 -24.98
C PRO A 96 1.54 4.34 -23.64
N CYS A 97 2.48 3.39 -23.65
CA CYS A 97 3.01 2.80 -22.42
C CYS A 97 3.74 3.87 -21.59
N LEU A 98 3.57 3.80 -20.27
CA LEU A 98 4.16 4.77 -19.33
C LEU A 98 5.63 4.47 -19.02
N GLY A 99 6.18 3.38 -19.55
CA GLY A 99 7.51 2.90 -19.24
C GLY A 99 7.54 2.07 -17.95
N ALA A 100 8.56 1.23 -17.84
CA ALA A 100 8.79 0.43 -16.65
C ALA A 100 9.33 1.31 -15.51
N GLU A 101 8.51 1.58 -14.48
CA GLU A 101 8.89 2.49 -13.38
C GLU A 101 9.84 1.81 -12.38
N MET A 102 11.14 1.80 -12.71
CA MET A 102 12.19 1.20 -11.86
C MET A 102 12.43 1.97 -10.55
N HIS A 103 12.04 3.24 -10.49
CA HIS A 103 12.21 4.06 -9.29
C HIS A 103 11.47 3.46 -8.08
N ILE A 104 10.28 2.90 -8.29
CA ILE A 104 9.51 2.25 -7.22
C ILE A 104 10.28 1.08 -6.60
N CYS A 105 10.91 0.24 -7.44
CA CYS A 105 11.68 -0.91 -6.96
C CYS A 105 12.88 -0.48 -6.11
N LYS A 106 13.55 0.60 -6.51
CA LYS A 106 14.64 1.20 -5.73
C LYS A 106 14.15 1.76 -4.39
N VAL A 107 13.05 2.51 -4.38
CA VAL A 107 12.51 3.08 -3.13
C VAL A 107 12.11 1.98 -2.15
N GLN A 108 11.47 0.91 -2.63
CA GLN A 108 11.11 -0.25 -1.81
C GLN A 108 12.34 -0.99 -1.27
N HIS A 109 13.35 -1.18 -2.11
CA HIS A 109 14.63 -1.75 -1.70
C HIS A 109 15.30 -0.92 -0.60
N ASP A 110 15.40 0.40 -0.80
CA ASP A 110 16.03 1.31 0.17
C ASP A 110 15.27 1.32 1.51
N GLN A 111 13.94 1.19 1.48
CA GLN A 111 13.13 1.02 2.69
C GLN A 111 13.39 -0.32 3.37
N CYS A 112 13.48 -1.41 2.60
CA CYS A 112 13.79 -2.75 3.11
C CYS A 112 15.16 -2.78 3.81
N VAL A 113 16.20 -2.28 3.15
CA VAL A 113 17.57 -2.25 3.69
C VAL A 113 17.67 -1.48 5.02
N ARG A 114 16.89 -0.39 5.17
CA ARG A 114 16.85 0.38 6.43
C ARG A 114 16.33 -0.44 7.62
N THR A 115 15.53 -1.47 7.36
CA THR A 115 15.01 -2.38 8.40
C THR A 115 15.98 -3.51 8.76
N CYS A 116 17.04 -3.72 7.97
CA CYS A 116 18.05 -4.76 8.21
C CYS A 116 19.10 -4.38 9.27
N ALA A 117 19.00 -3.20 9.87
CA ALA A 117 19.82 -2.87 11.02
C ALA A 117 19.43 -3.81 12.18
N PRO A 118 20.39 -4.44 12.85
CA PRO A 118 20.08 -5.30 13.99
C PRO A 118 19.43 -4.42 15.06
N GLU A 119 18.20 -4.77 15.46
CA GLU A 119 17.73 -4.36 16.77
C GLU A 119 18.76 -4.92 17.77
N GLU A 120 19.40 -4.05 18.55
CA GLU A 120 20.02 -4.50 19.78
C GLU A 120 18.89 -5.19 20.54
N ALA A 121 18.88 -6.52 20.52
CA ALA A 121 17.90 -7.32 21.21
C ALA A 121 18.09 -7.04 22.70
N GLU A 122 17.42 -5.99 23.20
CA GLU A 122 17.25 -5.75 24.61
C GLU A 122 16.35 -6.88 25.08
N LYS A 123 17.01 -7.99 25.40
CA LYS A 123 16.42 -9.23 25.88
C LYS A 123 15.40 -8.81 26.94
N PRO A 124 14.08 -8.97 26.71
CA PRO A 124 13.12 -8.55 27.71
C PRO A 124 13.46 -9.36 28.95
N ALA A 125 13.88 -8.66 30.01
CA ALA A 125 14.09 -9.27 31.31
C ALA A 125 12.75 -9.84 31.72
N LEU A 126 12.56 -11.12 31.45
CA LEU A 126 11.37 -11.88 31.78
C LEU A 126 11.28 -11.86 33.31
N LYS A 127 10.59 -10.86 33.86
CA LYS A 127 10.10 -10.92 35.22
C LYS A 127 9.03 -12.00 35.19
N VAL A 128 9.44 -13.21 35.58
CA VAL A 128 8.54 -14.33 35.91
C VAL A 128 7.60 -13.80 36.99
N ILE A 129 6.39 -13.42 36.60
CA ILE A 129 5.30 -13.20 37.54
C ILE A 129 4.69 -14.58 37.76
N ASP A 130 5.18 -15.28 38.78
CA ASP A 130 4.46 -16.40 39.37
C ASP A 130 3.13 -15.87 39.90
N LYS A 131 2.05 -16.04 39.12
CA LYS A 131 0.72 -16.28 39.68
C LYS A 131 -0.02 -17.29 38.80
N VAL A 132 0.00 -18.52 39.32
CA VAL A 132 -0.93 -19.60 39.06
C VAL A 132 -2.37 -19.07 39.04
N GLY A 133 -3.06 -19.32 37.93
CA GLY A 133 -4.48 -19.10 37.73
C GLY A 133 -4.87 -19.73 36.39
N ASP A 134 -5.47 -20.91 36.48
CA ASP A 134 -5.90 -21.79 35.38
C ASP A 134 -6.91 -21.16 34.38
N PRO A 135 -7.10 -21.79 33.19
CA PRO A 135 -7.46 -21.13 31.94
C PRO A 135 -8.96 -21.13 31.63
N GLU A 136 -9.47 -20.02 31.08
CA GLU A 136 -10.66 -20.05 30.21
C GLU A 136 -10.23 -19.75 28.78
N SER A 137 -10.34 -20.78 27.95
CA SER A 137 -10.06 -20.80 26.51
C SER A 137 -11.20 -20.12 25.74
N PRO A 138 -10.96 -19.06 24.95
CA PRO A 138 -11.93 -18.65 23.95
C PRO A 138 -11.79 -19.57 22.73
N THR A 139 -12.88 -20.28 22.45
CA THR A 139 -13.04 -21.17 21.30
C THR A 139 -12.86 -20.38 20.01
N THR A 140 -11.81 -20.69 19.24
CA THR A 140 -11.64 -20.20 17.87
C THR A 140 -12.73 -20.83 17.00
N GLU A 141 -13.83 -20.12 16.77
CA GLU A 141 -14.77 -20.45 15.68
C GLU A 141 -14.02 -20.34 14.34
N ARG A 142 -13.73 -21.50 13.76
CA ARG A 142 -13.25 -21.66 12.40
C ARG A 142 -14.40 -21.30 11.45
N ILE A 143 -14.37 -20.10 10.89
CA ILE A 143 -15.25 -19.71 9.78
C ILE A 143 -14.74 -20.43 8.53
N GLU A 144 -15.44 -21.48 8.11
CA GLU A 144 -15.20 -22.11 6.81
C GLU A 144 -15.68 -21.18 5.68
N PRO A 145 -14.87 -20.94 4.62
CA PRO A 145 -15.33 -20.18 3.47
C PRO A 145 -16.35 -21.02 2.68
N THR A 146 -17.61 -20.62 2.75
CA THR A 146 -18.67 -21.19 1.91
C THR A 146 -18.50 -20.67 0.49
N TRP A 147 -17.94 -21.49 -0.41
CA TRP A 147 -17.92 -21.20 -1.84
C TRP A 147 -19.33 -21.43 -2.40
N HIS A 148 -20.01 -20.36 -2.79
CA HIS A 148 -21.23 -20.46 -3.59
C HIS A 148 -20.85 -20.82 -5.03
N GLU A 149 -21.11 -22.07 -5.41
CA GLU A 149 -21.19 -22.48 -6.82
C GLU A 149 -22.26 -21.63 -7.53
N GLN A 150 -21.84 -20.91 -8.57
CA GLN A 150 -22.73 -20.23 -9.50
C GLN A 150 -23.44 -21.27 -10.38
N PRO A 151 -24.76 -21.21 -10.55
CA PRO A 151 -25.47 -22.09 -11.46
C PRO A 151 -25.08 -21.79 -12.91
N LYS A 152 -24.71 -22.84 -13.65
CA LYS A 152 -24.60 -22.80 -15.11
C LYS A 152 -26.00 -22.55 -15.68
N THR A 153 -26.15 -21.46 -16.43
CA THR A 153 -27.29 -21.26 -17.32
C THR A 153 -26.98 -21.93 -18.66
N ASP A 154 -27.82 -22.90 -19.04
CA ASP A 154 -27.93 -23.43 -20.41
C ASP A 154 -28.50 -22.39 -21.38
#